data_AF-A0A1X3RMK9-F1
#
_entry.id   AF-A0A1X3RMK9-F1
#
_cell.length_a   1.000
_cell.length_b   1.000
_cell.length_c   1.000
_cell.angle_alpha   90.00
_cell.angle_beta   90.00
_cell.angle_gamma   90.00
#
_symmetry.space_group_name_H-M   'P 1'
#
loop_
_entity.id
_entity.type
_entity.pdbx_description
1 polymer ?
#
loop_
_entity_poly.entity_id
_entity_poly.type
_entity_poly.pdbx_seq_one_letter_code
_entity_poly.pdbx_strand_id
1 'polypeptide(L)' 'MKVFIFLTLVVAGVLFLPDTCFYTFVKRFITISGDGEYGMNNFEMTVLLVKTLACALGAGAVITLFRTR' A
#
# COMPACT_ATOMS: atom_id res chain seq x y z
N MET A 1 -5.87 19.02 11.17
CA MET A 1 -7.10 18.19 10.98
C MET A 1 -7.05 17.38 9.67
N LYS A 2 -6.86 18.01 8.50
CA LYS A 2 -6.80 17.29 7.20
C LYS A 2 -5.69 16.22 7.10
N VAL A 3 -4.50 16.51 7.66
CA VAL A 3 -3.37 15.56 7.69
C VAL A 3 -3.68 14.34 8.56
N PHE A 4 -4.37 14.53 9.71
CA PHE A 4 -4.78 13.41 10.56
C PHE A 4 -5.80 12.52 9.85
N ILE A 5 -6.78 13.10 9.15
CA ILE A 5 -7.76 12.33 8.37
C ILE A 5 -7.04 11.51 7.28
N PHE A 6 -6.09 12.12 6.56
CA PHE A 6 -5.28 11.41 5.57
C PHE A 6 -4.52 10.24 6.19
N LEU A 7 -3.80 10.49 7.29
CA LEU A 7 -3.03 9.45 7.98
C LEU A 7 -3.92 8.30 8.44
N THR A 8 -5.06 8.59 9.08
CA THR A 8 -6.02 7.57 9.52
C THR A 8 -6.56 6.77 8.34
N LEU A 9 -6.83 7.40 7.20
CA LEU A 9 -7.30 6.71 6.00
C LEU A 9 -6.24 5.78 5.40
N VAL A 10 -4.98 6.22 5.38
CA VAL A 10 -3.86 5.39 4.91
C VAL A 10 -3.65 4.20 5.83
N VAL A 11 -3.60 4.43 7.15
CA VAL A 11 -3.43 3.36 8.15
C VAL A 11 -4.60 2.37 8.08
N ALA A 12 -5.83 2.86 8.00
CA ALA A 12 -7.01 2.01 7.83
C ALA A 12 -6.92 1.21 6.52
N GLY A 13 -6.55 1.82 5.40
CA GLY A 13 -6.35 1.12 4.14
C GLY A 13 -5.31 0.00 4.25
N VAL A 14 -4.17 0.27 4.89
CA VAL A 14 -3.12 -0.73 5.09
C VAL A 14 -3.59 -1.88 5.98
N LEU A 15 -4.41 -1.61 7.00
CA LEU A 15 -4.91 -2.64 7.92
C LEU A 15 -6.06 -3.47 7.35
N PHE A 16 -6.98 -2.86 6.60
CA PHE A 16 -8.23 -3.50 6.17
C PHE A 16 -8.18 -4.05 4.74
N LEU A 17 -7.27 -3.59 3.88
CA LEU A 17 -7.19 -4.12 2.52
C LEU A 17 -6.54 -5.51 2.50
N PRO A 18 -7.09 -6.45 1.72
CA PRO A 18 -6.58 -7.82 1.67
C PRO A 18 -5.20 -7.87 1.00
N ASP A 19 -4.24 -8.51 1.66
CA ASP A 19 -2.87 -8.63 1.15
C ASP A 19 -2.76 -9.49 -0.11
N THR A 20 -3.69 -10.42 -0.32
CA THR A 20 -3.71 -11.35 -1.47
C THR A 20 -3.59 -10.63 -2.82
N CYS A 21 -4.26 -9.49 -2.97
CA CYS A 21 -4.19 -8.69 -4.19
C CYS A 21 -2.80 -8.09 -4.40
N PHE A 22 -2.20 -7.56 -3.33
CA PHE A 22 -0.87 -6.96 -3.37
C PHE A 22 0.23 -8.01 -3.55
N TYR A 23 0.11 -9.17 -2.92
CA TYR A 23 1.01 -10.30 -3.14
C TYR A 23 0.99 -10.75 -4.60
N THR A 24 -0.19 -10.91 -5.18
CA THR A 24 -0.33 -11.30 -6.59
C THR A 24 0.26 -10.24 -7.51
N PHE A 25 0.05 -8.96 -7.21
CA PHE A 25 0.60 -7.84 -7.97
C PHE A 25 2.13 -7.81 -7.92
N VAL A 26 2.72 -7.79 -6.72
CA VAL A 26 4.18 -7.76 -6.54
C VAL A 26 4.82 -8.98 -7.18
N LYS A 27 4.28 -10.18 -6.98
CA LYS A 27 4.81 -11.41 -7.57
C LYS A 27 4.79 -11.41 -9.10
N ARG A 28 3.83 -10.70 -9.71
CA ARG A 28 3.66 -10.65 -11.16
C ARG A 28 4.48 -9.54 -11.83
N PHE A 29 4.67 -8.41 -11.16
CA PHE A 29 5.25 -7.21 -11.77
C PHE A 29 6.63 -6.84 -11.24
N ILE A 30 7.04 -7.35 -10.08
CA ILE A 30 8.31 -6.99 -9.45
C ILE A 30 9.17 -8.23 -9.27
N THR A 31 10.28 -8.27 -9.99
CA THR A 31 11.33 -9.26 -9.78
C THR A 31 12.15 -8.87 -8.56
N ILE A 32 12.14 -9.72 -7.53
CA ILE A 32 12.90 -9.48 -6.30
C ILE A 32 14.09 -10.44 -6.27
N SER A 33 15.28 -9.87 -6.06
CA SER A 33 16.50 -10.65 -5.87
C SER A 33 16.78 -10.87 -4.39
N GLY A 34 17.41 -12.00 -4.10
CA GLY A 34 17.76 -12.44 -2.76
C GLY A 34 17.76 -13.96 -2.70
N ASP A 35 18.49 -14.51 -1.72
CA ASP A 35 18.32 -15.92 -1.36
C ASP A 35 16.96 -16.15 -0.69
N GLY A 36 16.70 -17.36 -0.19
CA GLY A 36 15.41 -17.68 0.43
C GLY A 36 14.99 -16.72 1.55
N GLU A 37 15.89 -16.32 2.43
CA GLU A 37 15.57 -15.49 3.60
C GLU A 37 15.54 -14.00 3.23
N TYR A 38 16.60 -13.51 2.59
CA TYR A 38 16.68 -12.11 2.17
C TYR A 38 15.65 -11.78 1.10
N GLY A 39 15.37 -12.71 0.18
CA GLY A 39 14.36 -12.55 -0.86
C GLY A 39 12.94 -12.46 -0.29
N MET A 40 12.64 -13.25 0.76
CA MET A 40 11.35 -13.19 1.42
C MET A 40 11.15 -11.87 2.17
N ASN A 41 12.15 -11.41 2.94
CA ASN A 41 12.08 -10.11 3.63
C ASN A 41 11.92 -8.93 2.64
N ASN A 42 12.68 -8.95 1.54
CA ASN A 42 12.56 -7.93 0.49
C ASN A 42 11.17 -7.96 -0.17
N PHE A 43 10.59 -9.15 -0.34
CA PHE A 43 9.24 -9.33 -0.87
C PHE A 43 8.17 -8.75 0.05
N GLU A 44 8.20 -9.08 1.33
CA GLU A 44 7.24 -8.52 2.30
C GLU A 44 7.37 -7.00 2.41
N MET A 45 8.59 -6.47 2.44
CA MET A 45 8.81 -5.02 2.45
C MET A 45 8.27 -4.35 1.18
N THR A 46 8.47 -4.98 0.02
CA THR A 46 7.95 -4.47 -1.26
C THR A 46 6.42 -4.47 -1.28
N VAL A 47 5.79 -5.54 -0.80
CA VAL A 47 4.33 -5.64 -0.69
C VAL A 47 3.78 -4.54 0.23
N LEU A 48 4.41 -4.33 1.38
CA LEU A 48 4.02 -3.28 2.32
C LEU A 48 4.15 -1.89 1.69
N LEU A 49 5.22 -1.63 0.94
CA LEU A 49 5.43 -0.36 0.23
C LEU A 49 4.34 -0.12 -0.83
N VAL A 50 4.06 -1.11 -1.68
CA VAL A 50 3.03 -1.00 -2.73
C VAL A 50 1.66 -0.80 -2.11
N LYS A 51 1.34 -1.55 -1.04
CA LYS A 51 0.08 -1.41 -0.30
C LYS A 51 -0.07 -0.01 0.29
N THR A 52 0.97 0.49 0.95
CA THR A 52 0.98 1.84 1.54
C THR A 52 0.83 2.92 0.46
N LEU A 53 1.51 2.78 -0.67
CA LEU A 53 1.40 3.70 -1.80
C LEU A 53 -0.03 3.73 -2.36
N ALA A 54 -0.63 2.55 -2.59
CA ALA A 54 -2.01 2.45 -3.06
C ALA A 54 -3.00 3.09 -2.09
N CYS A 55 -2.80 2.90 -0.78
CA CYS A 55 -3.62 3.53 0.26
C CYS A 55 -3.45 5.05 0.27
N ALA A 56 -2.22 5.56 0.13
CA ALA A 56 -1.93 6.99 0.06
C ALA A 56 -2.58 7.64 -1.15
N LEU A 57 -2.50 7.02 -2.33
CA LEU A 57 -3.15 7.49 -3.55
C LEU A 57 -4.68 7.46 -3.42
N GLY A 58 -5.24 6.37 -2.88
CA GLY A 58 -6.67 6.26 -2.61
C GLY A 58 -7.17 7.32 -1.64
N ALA A 59 -6.47 7.52 -0.52
CA ALA A 59 -6.80 8.54 0.46
C ALA A 59 -6.72 9.95 -0.14
N GLY A 60 -5.67 10.23 -0.92
CA GLY A 60 -5.51 11.50 -1.65
C GLY A 60 -6.65 11.75 -2.63
N ALA A 61 -7.07 10.73 -3.38
CA ALA A 61 -8.20 10.81 -4.31
C ALA A 61 -9.52 11.09 -3.59
N VAL A 62 -9.79 10.36 -2.49
CA VAL A 62 -10.98 10.54 -1.65
C VAL A 62 -11.06 11.96 -1.10
N ILE A 63 -9.97 12.45 -0.49
CA ILE A 63 -9.92 13.81 0.07
C ILE A 63 -10.08 14.86 -1.04
N THR A 64 -9.46 14.64 -2.20
CA THR A 64 -9.59 15.56 -3.35
C THR A 64 -11.01 15.60 -3.87
N LEU A 65 -11.68 14.46 -3.98
CA LEU A 65 -13.07 14.36 -4.46
C LEU A 65 -14.04 15.05 -3.50
N PHE A 66 -13.88 14.86 -2.19
CA PHE A 66 -14.67 15.56 -1.16
C PHE A 66 -14.35 17.05 -1.04
N ARG A 67 -13.23 17.52 -1.61
CA ARG A 67 -12.90 18.96 -1.66
C ARG A 67 -13.49 19.66 -2.88
N THR A 68 -13.71 18.92 -3.97
CA THR A 68 -14.21 19.46 -5.24
C THR A 68 -15.74 19.41 -5.35
N ARG A 69 -16.39 18.57 -4.55
CA ARG A 69 -17.85 18.57 -4.32
C ARG A 69 -18.23 19.61 -3.30
#